data_AF-X2ATS5-F1
#
_entry.id   AF-X2ATS5-F1
#
_cell.length_a   1.000
_cell.length_b   1.000
_cell.length_c   1.000
_cell.angle_alpha   90.00
_cell.angle_beta   90.00
_cell.angle_gamma   90.00
#
_symmetry.space_group_name_H-M   'P 1'
#
loop_
_entity.id
_entity.type
_entity.pdbx_description
1 polymer ?
#
loop_
_entity_poly.entity_id
_entity_poly.type
_entity_poly.pdbx_seq_one_letter_code
_entity_poly.pdbx_strand_id
1 'polypeptide(L)'
;MDLLGNILPFGAPYLKWISSPPPATSLDNSLMIHASDPQMRTNLLFQAAVTHISLGSHVTFICSQPLPHLPLHVHAMPRPQPQVMALLKMMYISNYSDLVKFLASIHNQAVLPEVLIVDDLTGYTAGSQNEASQVHAVARLCALLKDSLHFIHAKQGIGKVYTSANNNQQMISLSQISSSSMF
;
A
#
# COMPACT_ATOMS: atom_id res chain seq x y z
N MET A 1 1.60 -11.02 -12.26
CA MET A 1 1.76 -11.74 -10.98
C MET A 1 0.73 -11.17 -10.01
N ASP A 2 0.01 -12.02 -9.31
CA ASP A 2 -1.06 -11.64 -8.37
C ASP A 2 -0.49 -10.77 -7.21
N LEU A 3 -1.20 -9.71 -6.81
CA LEU A 3 -0.80 -8.80 -5.73
C LEU A 3 -0.66 -9.52 -4.38
N LEU A 4 -1.59 -10.41 -4.04
CA LEU A 4 -1.57 -11.16 -2.78
C LEU A 4 -0.39 -12.14 -2.72
N GLY A 5 -0.03 -12.71 -3.88
CA GLY A 5 1.15 -13.57 -4.01
C GLY A 5 2.47 -12.86 -3.70
N ASN A 6 2.50 -11.53 -3.66
CA ASN A 6 3.70 -10.77 -3.28
C ASN A 6 3.85 -10.60 -1.76
N ILE A 7 2.80 -10.92 -1.00
CA ILE A 7 2.74 -10.71 0.46
C ILE A 7 2.66 -12.04 1.19
N LEU A 8 1.89 -12.97 0.63
CA LEU A 8 1.55 -14.24 1.25
C LEU A 8 1.79 -15.40 0.26
N PRO A 9 2.34 -16.52 0.72
CA PRO A 9 2.49 -17.71 -0.11
C PRO A 9 1.13 -18.37 -0.33
N PHE A 10 0.68 -18.45 -1.58
CA PHE A 10 -0.55 -19.17 -1.93
C PHE A 10 -0.50 -20.63 -1.50
N GLY A 11 -1.58 -21.11 -0.90
CA GLY A 11 -1.70 -22.51 -0.45
C GLY A 11 -0.98 -22.81 0.86
N ALA A 12 -0.47 -21.81 1.58
CA ALA A 12 0.15 -22.04 2.88
C ALA A 12 -0.86 -22.58 3.91
N PRO A 13 -0.47 -23.59 4.73
CA PRO A 13 -1.39 -24.28 5.63
C PRO A 13 -1.95 -23.39 6.76
N TYR A 14 -1.29 -22.26 7.03
CA TYR A 14 -1.71 -21.27 8.01
C TYR A 14 -2.61 -20.17 7.43
N LEU A 15 -2.85 -20.16 6.12
CA LEU A 15 -3.76 -19.23 5.46
C LEU A 15 -5.09 -19.90 5.17
N LYS A 16 -6.16 -19.34 5.72
CA LYS A 16 -7.54 -19.79 5.47
C LYS A 16 -8.31 -18.65 4.82
N TRP A 17 -8.84 -18.90 3.63
CA TRP A 17 -9.71 -17.95 2.96
C TRP A 17 -11.11 -18.04 3.57
N ILE A 18 -11.71 -16.87 3.84
CA ILE A 18 -13.08 -16.79 4.35
C ILE A 18 -14.08 -17.16 3.24
N SER A 19 -13.72 -16.89 1.97
CA SER A 19 -14.47 -17.30 0.79
C SER A 19 -13.70 -18.34 -0.02
N SER A 20 -14.41 -19.33 -0.58
CA SER A 20 -13.88 -20.26 -1.57
C SER A 20 -14.67 -20.10 -2.87
N PRO A 21 -14.05 -19.73 -4.01
CA PRO A 21 -12.61 -19.53 -4.20
C PRO A 21 -12.06 -18.27 -3.49
N PRO A 22 -10.73 -18.15 -3.33
CA PRO A 22 -10.09 -16.92 -2.85
C PRO A 22 -10.61 -15.71 -3.64
N PRO A 23 -10.79 -14.54 -3.00
CA PRO A 23 -11.22 -13.35 -3.71
C PRO A 23 -10.24 -13.08 -4.85
N ALA A 24 -10.77 -12.89 -6.06
CA ALA A 24 -9.97 -12.49 -7.20
C ALA A 24 -9.22 -11.21 -6.82
N THR A 25 -7.89 -11.19 -6.98
CA THR A 25 -7.14 -9.98 -6.70
C THR A 25 -7.54 -8.90 -7.69
N SER A 26 -7.87 -7.75 -7.13
CA SER A 26 -8.32 -6.56 -7.86
C SER A 26 -7.50 -6.37 -9.13
N LEU A 27 -8.20 -6.21 -10.27
CA LEU A 27 -7.59 -5.86 -11.57
C LEU A 27 -6.77 -4.57 -11.50
N ASP A 28 -7.04 -3.72 -10.49
CA ASP A 28 -6.56 -2.34 -10.45
C ASP A 28 -5.11 -2.18 -9.94
N ASN A 29 -4.31 -3.25 -9.84
CA ASN A 29 -2.93 -3.20 -9.32
C ASN A 29 -2.78 -2.49 -7.95
N SER A 30 -3.88 -2.37 -7.19
CA SER A 30 -3.92 -1.73 -5.89
C SER A 30 -4.42 -2.70 -4.83
N LEU A 31 -3.72 -2.82 -3.72
CA LEU A 31 -4.10 -3.65 -2.59
C LEU A 31 -4.10 -2.84 -1.29
N MET A 32 -5.16 -3.01 -0.50
CA MET A 32 -5.29 -2.40 0.81
C MET A 32 -5.38 -3.46 1.89
N ILE A 33 -4.57 -3.33 2.94
CA ILE A 33 -4.51 -4.24 4.08
C ILE A 33 -5.22 -3.60 5.28
N HIS A 34 -6.26 -4.29 5.76
CA HIS A 34 -6.93 -3.95 7.00
C HIS A 34 -6.63 -5.02 8.05
N ALA A 35 -6.04 -4.61 9.16
CA ALA A 35 -5.87 -5.46 10.35
C ALA A 35 -5.91 -4.58 11.60
N SER A 36 -6.32 -5.13 12.74
CA SER A 36 -6.31 -4.39 14.02
C SER A 36 -4.89 -4.14 14.51
N ASP A 37 -3.99 -5.11 14.34
CA ASP A 37 -2.59 -5.01 14.77
C ASP A 37 -1.77 -4.15 13.79
N PRO A 38 -1.24 -2.99 14.22
CA PRO A 38 -0.38 -2.15 13.38
C PRO A 38 0.89 -2.85 12.94
N GLN A 39 1.54 -3.64 13.81
CA GLN A 39 2.79 -4.33 13.47
C GLN A 39 2.54 -5.35 12.36
N MET A 40 1.45 -6.10 12.43
CA MET A 40 1.06 -7.04 11.38
C MET A 40 0.86 -6.34 10.03
N ARG A 41 0.20 -5.18 9.99
CA ARG A 41 0.02 -4.41 8.75
C ARG A 41 1.37 -4.00 8.15
N THR A 42 2.24 -3.39 8.96
CA THR A 42 3.57 -2.98 8.53
C THR A 42 4.41 -4.17 8.07
N ASN A 43 4.37 -5.31 8.78
CA ASN A 43 5.09 -6.52 8.39
C ASN A 43 4.65 -7.03 7.01
N LEU A 44 3.34 -7.06 6.74
CA LEU A 44 2.82 -7.51 5.45
C LEU A 44 3.16 -6.52 4.32
N LEU A 45 3.02 -5.22 4.54
CA LEU A 45 3.44 -4.22 3.55
C LEU A 45 4.94 -4.28 3.28
N PHE A 46 5.75 -4.48 4.33
CA PHE A 46 7.19 -4.60 4.18
C PHE A 46 7.57 -5.88 3.43
N GLN A 47 6.87 -6.99 3.67
CA GLN A 47 7.04 -8.20 2.87
C GLN A 47 6.73 -7.96 1.39
N ALA A 48 5.68 -7.18 1.07
CA ALA A 48 5.39 -6.79 -0.30
C ALA A 48 6.60 -6.05 -0.92
N ALA A 49 7.17 -5.11 -0.19
CA ALA A 49 8.34 -4.35 -0.61
C ALA A 49 9.53 -5.27 -0.93
N VAL A 50 9.88 -6.16 -0.01
CA VAL A 50 10.97 -7.14 -0.15
C VAL A 50 10.77 -8.01 -1.38
N THR A 51 9.54 -8.50 -1.59
CA THR A 51 9.23 -9.35 -2.75
C THR A 51 9.40 -8.61 -4.06
N HIS A 52 8.88 -7.38 -4.20
CA HIS A 52 9.02 -6.61 -5.44
C HIS A 52 10.47 -6.25 -5.74
N ILE A 53 11.25 -5.86 -4.72
CA ILE A 53 12.68 -5.58 -4.93
C ILE A 53 13.43 -6.85 -5.33
N SER A 54 13.10 -8.00 -4.75
CA SER A 54 13.71 -9.28 -5.12
C SER A 54 13.42 -9.66 -6.59
N LEU A 55 12.36 -9.09 -7.17
CA LEU A 55 12.01 -9.22 -8.59
C LEU A 55 12.61 -8.10 -9.47
N GLY A 56 13.39 -7.18 -8.89
CA GLY A 56 14.06 -6.09 -9.60
C GLY A 56 13.27 -4.78 -9.69
N SER A 57 12.11 -4.67 -9.03
CA SER A 57 11.29 -3.46 -9.10
C SER A 57 11.80 -2.32 -8.21
N HIS A 58 11.62 -1.09 -8.68
CA HIS A 58 11.86 0.11 -7.88
C HIS A 58 10.70 0.36 -6.90
N VAL A 59 10.96 0.20 -5.60
CA VAL A 59 9.96 0.33 -4.55
C VAL A 59 10.19 1.59 -3.72
N THR A 60 9.14 2.40 -3.56
CA THR A 60 9.09 3.48 -2.57
C THR A 60 8.15 3.11 -1.43
N PHE A 61 8.68 3.06 -0.22
CA PHE A 61 7.93 2.74 1.00
C PHE A 61 7.82 3.97 1.89
N ILE A 62 6.59 4.41 2.11
CA ILE A 62 6.24 5.62 2.86
C ILE A 62 5.65 5.21 4.20
N CYS A 63 6.19 5.75 5.28
CA CYS A 63 5.66 5.59 6.63
C CYS A 63 5.84 6.89 7.42
N SER A 64 5.13 7.03 8.52
CA SER A 64 5.14 8.28 9.30
C SER A 64 6.42 8.48 10.11
N GLN A 65 7.08 7.39 10.50
CA GLN A 65 8.27 7.36 11.34
C GLN A 65 9.21 6.23 10.90
N PRO A 66 10.51 6.33 11.20
CA PRO A 66 11.45 5.21 11.06
C PRO A 66 10.95 3.94 11.75
N LEU A 67 11.11 2.81 11.06
CA LEU A 67 10.76 1.50 11.62
C LEU A 67 11.75 1.20 12.76
N PRO A 68 11.26 0.94 14.00
CA PRO A 68 12.14 0.78 15.16
C PRO A 68 12.98 -0.50 15.08
N HIS A 69 12.46 -1.52 14.41
CA HIS A 69 13.10 -2.80 14.16
C HIS A 69 12.79 -3.23 12.73
N LEU A 70 13.60 -4.15 12.19
CA LEU A 70 13.31 -4.78 10.92
C LEU A 70 11.97 -5.54 11.02
N PRO A 71 10.99 -5.26 10.16
CA PRO A 71 9.70 -5.96 10.18
C PRO A 71 9.88 -7.47 10.03
N LEU A 72 8.96 -8.22 10.65
CA LEU A 72 9.01 -9.68 10.62
C LEU A 72 8.82 -10.18 9.18
N HIS A 73 9.63 -11.18 8.82
CA HIS A 73 9.49 -11.84 7.53
C HIS A 73 8.32 -12.82 7.53
N VAL A 74 7.64 -12.95 6.40
CA VAL A 74 6.61 -13.97 6.21
C VAL A 74 7.29 -15.29 5.84
N HIS A 75 6.85 -16.38 6.46
CA HIS A 75 7.38 -17.71 6.15
C HIS A 75 7.22 -18.05 4.66
N ALA A 76 8.20 -18.74 4.08
CA ALA A 76 8.23 -19.11 2.65
C ALA A 76 8.19 -17.95 1.64
N MET A 77 8.44 -16.70 2.08
CA MET A 77 8.58 -15.52 1.22
C MET A 77 10.05 -15.04 1.15
N PRO A 78 10.41 -14.22 0.14
CA PRO A 78 11.76 -13.66 0.03
C PRO A 78 12.19 -12.92 1.31
N ARG A 79 13.45 -13.12 1.72
CA ARG A 79 14.00 -12.54 2.95
C ARG A 79 14.60 -11.15 2.69
N PRO A 80 14.54 -10.22 3.66
CA PRO A 80 15.16 -8.91 3.56
C PRO A 80 16.69 -8.99 3.68
N GLN A 81 17.36 -9.39 2.60
CA GLN A 81 18.83 -9.43 2.55
C GLN A 81 19.40 -8.02 2.37
N PRO A 82 20.60 -7.71 2.89
CA PRO A 82 21.19 -6.36 2.81
C PRO A 82 21.24 -5.78 1.39
N GLN A 83 21.56 -6.60 0.39
CA GLN A 83 21.61 -6.19 -1.02
C GLN A 83 20.24 -5.78 -1.58
N VAL A 84 19.18 -6.51 -1.19
CA VAL A 84 17.79 -6.18 -1.54
C VAL A 84 17.38 -4.89 -0.83
N MET A 85 17.69 -4.77 0.46
CA MET A 85 17.31 -3.60 1.25
C MET A 85 17.98 -2.30 0.79
N ALA A 86 19.18 -2.37 0.21
CA ALA A 86 19.86 -1.21 -0.37
C ALA A 86 19.10 -0.57 -1.55
N LEU A 87 18.18 -1.30 -2.19
CA LEU A 87 17.36 -0.83 -3.31
C LEU A 87 15.99 -0.28 -2.85
N LEU A 88 15.65 -0.42 -1.56
CA LEU A 88 14.40 0.08 -1.00
C LEU A 88 14.50 1.58 -0.72
N LYS A 89 13.66 2.39 -1.37
CA LYS A 89 13.54 3.82 -1.04
C LYS A 89 12.56 4.02 0.11
N MET A 90 13.10 4.20 1.31
CA MET A 90 12.31 4.59 2.49
C MET A 90 12.05 6.09 2.50
N MET A 91 10.80 6.49 2.73
CA MET A 91 10.40 7.88 2.89
C MET A 91 9.59 8.06 4.18
N TYR A 92 9.97 9.07 4.97
CA TYR A 92 9.34 9.36 6.24
C TYR A 92 8.53 10.66 6.13
N ILE A 93 7.21 10.53 6.02
CA ILE A 93 6.30 11.66 5.89
C ILE A 93 5.38 11.64 7.10
N SER A 94 5.51 12.60 8.01
CA SER A 94 4.81 12.55 9.30
C SER A 94 3.39 13.11 9.28
N ASN A 95 3.00 13.81 8.22
CA ASN A 95 1.73 14.54 8.20
C ASN A 95 1.00 14.47 6.85
N TYR A 96 -0.31 14.69 6.93
CA TYR A 96 -1.23 14.64 5.79
C TYR A 96 -0.86 15.60 4.65
N SER A 97 -0.51 16.84 4.97
CA SER A 97 -0.24 17.88 3.96
C SER A 97 0.92 17.48 3.08
N ASP A 98 2.00 16.98 3.68
CA ASP A 98 3.20 16.59 2.95
C ASP A 98 3.00 15.28 2.19
N LEU A 99 2.17 14.36 2.69
CA LEU A 99 1.79 13.17 1.93
C LEU A 99 0.99 13.55 0.68
N VAL A 100 0.04 14.47 0.81
CA VAL A 100 -0.74 14.99 -0.32
C VAL A 100 0.18 15.66 -1.34
N LYS A 101 1.11 16.53 -0.90
CA LYS A 101 2.08 17.18 -1.80
C LYS A 101 2.97 16.15 -2.49
N PHE A 102 3.44 15.13 -1.77
CA PHE A 102 4.26 14.08 -2.34
C PHE A 102 3.52 13.31 -3.43
N LEU A 103 2.31 12.81 -3.13
CA LEU A 103 1.50 12.07 -4.11
C LEU A 103 1.20 12.94 -5.33
N ALA A 104 0.79 14.18 -5.10
CA ALA A 104 0.59 15.15 -6.17
C ALA A 104 1.89 15.49 -6.92
N SER A 105 3.07 15.28 -6.38
CA SER A 105 4.34 15.56 -7.08
C SER A 105 4.79 14.46 -8.02
N ILE A 106 4.20 13.25 -7.94
CA ILE A 106 4.67 12.06 -8.68
C ILE A 106 4.71 12.34 -10.19
N HIS A 107 3.75 13.09 -10.73
CA HIS A 107 3.71 13.42 -12.16
C HIS A 107 4.87 14.29 -12.66
N ASN A 108 5.62 14.93 -11.75
CA ASN A 108 6.78 15.77 -12.05
C ASN A 108 8.12 15.06 -11.79
N GLN A 109 8.12 13.83 -11.27
CA GLN A 109 9.35 13.13 -10.94
C GLN A 109 10.01 12.56 -12.20
N ALA A 110 11.33 12.77 -12.33
CA ALA A 110 12.11 12.21 -13.43
C ALA A 110 12.24 10.68 -13.34
N VAL A 111 12.24 10.15 -12.11
CA VAL A 111 12.29 8.71 -11.81
C VAL A 111 11.04 8.33 -11.04
N LEU A 112 10.22 7.46 -11.63
CA LEU A 112 8.96 7.01 -11.05
C LEU A 112 9.16 5.66 -10.34
N PRO A 113 8.52 5.45 -9.17
CA PRO A 113 8.49 4.13 -8.55
C PRO A 113 7.57 3.20 -9.34
N GLU A 114 7.97 1.93 -9.48
CA GLU A 114 7.09 0.89 -10.03
C GLU A 114 6.10 0.39 -8.97
N VAL A 115 6.49 0.48 -7.69
CA VAL A 115 5.67 0.08 -6.56
C VAL A 115 5.70 1.18 -5.51
N LEU A 116 4.52 1.69 -5.19
CA LEU A 116 4.29 2.69 -4.17
C LEU A 116 3.60 2.05 -2.97
N ILE A 117 4.21 2.14 -1.79
CA ILE A 117 3.68 1.58 -0.56
C ILE A 117 3.47 2.70 0.45
N VAL A 118 2.27 2.80 1.02
CA VAL A 118 1.94 3.79 2.06
C VAL A 118 1.40 3.09 3.29
N ASP A 119 2.18 3.09 4.36
CA ASP A 119 1.78 2.49 5.62
C ASP A 119 0.93 3.47 6.45
N ASP A 120 -0.14 2.93 7.05
CA ASP A 120 -1.09 3.57 7.94
C ASP A 120 -1.75 4.86 7.40
N LEU A 121 -2.52 4.74 6.31
CA LEU A 121 -3.30 5.86 5.76
C LEU A 121 -4.21 6.53 6.79
N THR A 122 -4.77 5.75 7.71
CA THR A 122 -5.61 6.24 8.81
C THR A 122 -4.86 7.14 9.78
N GLY A 123 -3.57 6.87 10.03
CA GLY A 123 -2.72 7.71 10.87
C GLY A 123 -2.59 9.13 10.33
N TYR A 124 -2.55 9.31 9.00
CA TYR A 124 -2.48 10.62 8.37
C TYR A 124 -3.78 11.43 8.52
N THR A 125 -4.95 10.78 8.63
CA THR A 125 -6.25 11.46 8.66
C THR A 125 -6.83 11.58 10.07
N ALA A 126 -6.18 11.00 11.08
CA ALA A 126 -6.63 11.02 12.47
C ALA A 126 -6.75 12.42 13.09
N GLY A 127 -6.05 13.42 12.55
CA GLY A 127 -6.12 14.82 13.00
C GLY A 127 -7.34 15.62 12.50
N SER A 128 -8.24 15.03 11.73
CA SER A 128 -9.44 15.70 11.21
C SER A 128 -10.42 16.06 12.32
N GLN A 129 -11.04 17.25 12.22
CA GLN A 129 -11.90 17.81 13.27
C GLN A 129 -13.21 17.05 13.50
N ASN A 130 -13.68 16.30 12.49
CA ASN A 130 -14.91 15.51 12.55
C ASN A 130 -14.88 14.36 11.51
N GLU A 131 -15.84 13.43 11.63
CA GLU A 131 -15.92 12.24 10.77
C GLU A 131 -16.05 12.58 9.28
N ALA A 132 -16.86 13.58 8.92
CA ALA A 132 -17.02 14.00 7.53
C ALA A 132 -15.70 14.51 6.93
N SER A 133 -14.93 15.27 7.70
CA SER A 133 -13.60 15.75 7.33
C SER A 133 -12.60 14.61 7.21
N GLN A 134 -12.69 13.58 8.06
CA GLN A 134 -11.83 12.41 7.98
C GLN A 134 -12.13 11.57 6.73
N VAL A 135 -13.41 11.31 6.43
CA VAL A 135 -13.84 10.61 5.21
C VAL A 135 -13.35 11.36 3.97
N HIS A 136 -13.49 12.69 3.95
CA HIS A 136 -12.98 13.50 2.84
C HIS A 136 -11.46 13.41 2.69
N ALA A 137 -10.72 13.44 3.80
CA ALA A 137 -9.26 13.31 3.79
C ALA A 137 -8.81 11.93 3.26
N VAL A 138 -9.47 10.85 3.71
CA VAL A 138 -9.20 9.49 3.22
C VAL A 138 -9.53 9.37 1.74
N ALA A 139 -10.70 9.85 1.31
CA ALA A 139 -11.10 9.83 -0.10
C ALA A 139 -10.09 10.59 -0.98
N ARG A 140 -9.60 11.74 -0.51
CA ARG A 140 -8.58 12.52 -1.22
C ARG A 140 -7.25 11.76 -1.35
N LEU A 141 -6.78 11.10 -0.28
CA LEU A 141 -5.57 10.26 -0.37
C LEU A 141 -5.76 9.09 -1.34
N CYS A 142 -6.92 8.42 -1.28
CA CYS A 142 -7.22 7.31 -2.19
C CYS A 142 -7.27 7.77 -3.65
N ALA A 143 -7.89 8.92 -3.92
CA ALA A 143 -7.93 9.52 -5.25
C ALA A 143 -6.52 9.86 -5.75
N LEU A 144 -5.68 10.49 -4.92
CA LEU A 144 -4.29 10.80 -5.28
C LEU A 144 -3.45 9.54 -5.51
N LEU A 145 -3.65 8.49 -4.71
CA LEU A 145 -2.97 7.21 -4.91
C LEU A 145 -3.37 6.54 -6.22
N LYS A 146 -4.67 6.55 -6.55
CA LYS A 146 -5.19 6.03 -7.81
C LYS A 146 -4.70 6.83 -9.01
N ASP A 147 -4.70 8.15 -8.91
CA ASP A 147 -4.16 9.06 -9.93
C ASP A 147 -2.65 8.81 -10.14
N SER A 148 -1.89 8.73 -9.05
CA SER A 148 -0.46 8.40 -9.08
C SER A 148 -0.21 7.05 -9.74
N LEU A 149 -0.99 6.02 -9.38
CA LEU A 149 -0.92 4.69 -9.98
C LEU A 149 -1.22 4.73 -11.47
N HIS A 150 -2.27 5.44 -11.88
CA HIS A 150 -2.65 5.57 -13.27
C HIS A 150 -1.54 6.24 -14.09
N PHE A 151 -0.95 7.32 -13.56
CA PHE A 151 0.17 8.00 -14.20
C PHE A 151 1.42 7.11 -14.32
N ILE A 152 1.83 6.45 -13.23
CA ILE A 152 2.96 5.51 -13.21
C ILE A 152 2.75 4.42 -14.26
N HIS A 153 1.57 3.79 -14.26
CA HIS A 153 1.22 2.75 -15.21
C HIS A 153 1.21 3.27 -16.66
N ALA A 154 0.67 4.46 -16.92
CA ALA A 154 0.66 5.06 -18.25
C ALA A 154 2.08 5.38 -18.78
N LYS A 155 3.03 5.69 -17.89
CA LYS A 155 4.41 6.02 -18.26
C LYS A 155 5.33 4.81 -18.38
N GLN A 156 5.17 3.79 -17.53
CA GLN A 156 6.09 2.66 -17.45
C GLN A 156 5.46 1.32 -17.89
N GLY A 157 4.14 1.26 -18.11
CA GLY A 157 3.42 0.01 -18.38
C GLY A 157 3.29 -0.91 -17.16
N ILE A 158 3.84 -0.49 -16.02
CA ILE A 158 3.86 -1.20 -14.75
C ILE A 158 3.61 -0.18 -13.64
N GLY A 159 2.84 -0.57 -12.63
CA GLY A 159 2.53 0.26 -11.48
C GLY A 159 1.75 -0.53 -10.47
N LYS A 160 2.13 -0.47 -9.19
CA LYS A 160 1.40 -1.12 -8.10
C LYS A 160 1.33 -0.23 -6.88
N VAL A 161 0.18 -0.24 -6.19
CA VAL A 161 0.00 0.49 -4.93
C VAL A 161 -0.36 -0.49 -3.82
N TYR A 162 0.33 -0.38 -2.69
CA TYR A 162 -0.02 -1.09 -1.46
C TYR A 162 -0.27 -0.09 -0.34
N THR A 163 -1.36 -0.26 0.37
CA THR A 163 -1.68 0.60 1.52
C THR A 163 -2.14 -0.21 2.71
N SER A 164 -1.96 0.35 3.91
CA SER A 164 -2.60 -0.19 5.10
C SER A 164 -3.48 0.85 5.74
N ALA A 165 -4.52 0.39 6.44
CA ALA A 165 -5.30 1.22 7.33
C ALA A 165 -5.76 0.42 8.53
N ASN A 166 -6.00 1.13 9.61
CA ASN A 166 -6.63 0.56 10.78
C ASN A 166 -8.07 0.12 10.47
N ASN A 167 -8.48 -1.00 11.08
CA ASN A 167 -9.84 -1.48 11.06
C ASN A 167 -10.69 -0.71 12.08
N ASN A 168 -10.83 0.60 11.89
CA ASN A 168 -11.99 1.28 12.46
C ASN A 168 -13.14 1.01 11.50
N GLN A 169 -14.30 0.59 12.02
CA GLN A 169 -15.51 0.20 11.27
C GLN A 169 -16.06 1.27 10.30
N GLN A 170 -15.36 2.39 10.11
CA GLN A 170 -15.76 3.57 9.35
C GLN A 170 -15.05 3.71 7.99
N MET A 171 -14.05 2.87 7.67
CA MET A 171 -13.39 2.98 6.37
C MET A 171 -14.14 2.14 5.32
N ILE A 172 -15.01 2.82 4.56
CA ILE A 172 -15.75 2.29 3.42
C ILE A 172 -14.78 1.54 2.49
N SER A 173 -15.10 0.27 2.23
CA SER A 173 -14.32 -0.59 1.35
C SER A 173 -14.14 0.09 -0.02
N LEU A 174 -12.90 0.39 -0.40
CA LEU A 174 -12.57 1.04 -1.67
C LEU A 174 -13.01 0.25 -2.91
N SER A 175 -13.33 -1.04 -2.75
CA SER A 175 -13.96 -1.85 -3.79
C SER A 175 -15.38 -1.38 -4.17
N GLN A 176 -16.03 -0.54 -3.35
CA GLN A 176 -17.37 -0.03 -3.62
C GLN A 176 -17.36 1.28 -4.43
N ILE A 177 -16.25 2.01 -4.46
CA ILE A 177 -16.17 3.31 -5.19
C ILE A 177 -16.05 3.07 -6.71
N SER A 178 -15.47 1.95 -7.13
CA SER A 178 -15.39 1.58 -8.56
C SER A 178 -16.73 1.14 -9.16
N SER A 179 -17.78 0.94 -8.35
CA SER A 179 -19.10 0.49 -8.82
C SER A 179 -20.10 1.63 -9.01
N SER A 180 -19.74 2.88 -8.71
CA SER A 180 -20.69 4.00 -8.62
C SER A 180 -20.51 5.09 -9.68
N SER A 181 -19.74 4.85 -10.75
CA SER A 181 -19.68 5.74 -11.92
C SER A 181 -20.34 5.09 -13.15
N MET A 182 -21.64 4.88 -13.06
CA MET A 182 -22.55 4.80 -14.22
C MET A 182 -23.84 5.49 -13.81
N PHE A 183 -23.85 6.81 -13.85
CA PHE A 183 -24.98 7.67 -14.17
C PHE A 183 -24.45 9.00 -14.67
#